data_AF-A0AAD8KMC0-F1
#
_entry.id   AF-A0AAD8KMC0-F1
#
_cell.length_a   1.000
_cell.length_b   1.000
_cell.length_c   1.000
_cell.angle_alpha   90.00
_cell.angle_beta   90.00
_cell.angle_gamma   90.00
#
_symmetry.space_group_name_H-M   'P 1'
#
loop_
_entity.id
_entity.type
_entity.pdbx_description
1 polymer ?
#
loop_
_entity_poly.entity_id
_entity_poly.type
_entity_poly.pdbx_seq_one_letter_code
_entity_poly.pdbx_strand_id
1 'polypeptide(L)'
;MEDQGETLDTTTMNDSTLDHPLNTSFGSLNDLCYELSSLQDLACHGSWRSIIDKVARARTQSLLSKPHEHLIYLTYNTIALTKLRRFSEAIAELDTLENGIDNVIYSYENYPQHYPNRFGSMAPFSLRWLYAELPSRTGNRQETLDRFYTLLYFVREKIKTKANNDSSGMSDDIWRKREGLVINSIISHHLSHKEFVVCLDLIKDLISRESSPVVRAVLISKLGYIHMQLGDLESAKASFAMVEGILTEEKAEIELKNLVNRNKAMMFMVRKDYVSAVREYQECIDRDESDVVAINNKALCLMYLRDLSDSIKVLESALERVPTAALNETFVVNLCSMYELAYVNHSDIKKTLSNWIARVAPDDFDTSCTRLALMALWARRTTTQGPISCVELRFIPTISPPSASCTHSSATVTAFKSYGPETSNVQVCTRSF
;
A
#
# COMPACT_ATOMS: atom_id res chain seq x y z
N MET A 1 47.89 -16.11 57.35
CA MET A 1 48.12 -15.21 56.21
C MET A 1 47.59 -15.94 55.01
N GLU A 2 46.53 -15.40 54.45
CA GLU A 2 45.74 -15.93 53.34
C GLU A 2 46.64 -16.30 52.15
N ASP A 3 46.40 -17.45 51.51
CA ASP A 3 45.65 -17.46 50.24
C ASP A 3 45.27 -18.89 49.83
N GLN A 4 44.15 -18.98 49.12
CA GLN A 4 43.35 -20.13 48.72
C GLN A 4 44.04 -20.89 47.57
N GLY A 5 44.10 -22.23 47.48
CA GLY A 5 42.97 -23.14 47.44
C GLY A 5 42.56 -23.47 45.99
N GLU A 6 43.49 -23.95 45.15
CA GLU A 6 43.19 -24.48 43.81
C GLU A 6 42.54 -25.87 43.90
N THR A 7 41.29 -25.99 43.46
CA THR A 7 40.74 -27.27 42.97
C THR A 7 39.81 -27.02 41.78
N LEU A 8 40.06 -27.77 40.71
CA LEU A 8 39.25 -27.88 39.48
C LEU A 8 37.76 -28.03 39.78
N ASP A 9 36.92 -27.29 39.04
CA ASP A 9 35.53 -27.66 38.82
C ASP A 9 35.14 -27.57 37.33
N THR A 10 34.63 -28.69 36.86
CA THR A 10 33.95 -28.95 35.59
C THR A 10 32.86 -27.91 35.27
N THR A 11 32.94 -27.29 34.09
CA THR A 11 31.81 -26.55 33.51
C THR A 11 31.44 -27.12 32.14
N THR A 12 30.44 -27.97 32.20
CA THR A 12 29.38 -28.25 31.22
C THR A 12 29.39 -27.41 29.93
N MET A 13 29.55 -28.11 28.82
CA MET A 13 29.07 -27.74 27.49
C MET A 13 27.59 -27.34 27.57
N ASN A 14 27.28 -26.06 27.38
CA ASN A 14 25.92 -25.61 27.11
C ASN A 14 25.83 -25.08 25.68
N ASP A 15 24.98 -25.78 24.94
CA ASP A 15 24.53 -25.60 23.58
C ASP A 15 24.22 -24.12 23.27
N SER A 16 25.06 -23.49 22.46
CA SER A 16 24.91 -22.09 22.07
C SER A 16 23.74 -21.96 21.10
N THR A 17 22.66 -21.39 21.62
CA THR A 17 21.49 -20.85 20.93
C THR A 17 21.82 -20.30 19.54
N LEU A 18 21.26 -20.93 18.51
CA LEU A 18 21.21 -20.45 17.13
C LEU A 18 20.58 -19.04 17.08
N ASP A 19 21.41 -18.02 16.92
CA ASP A 19 20.95 -16.64 16.76
C ASP A 19 20.17 -16.49 15.46
N HIS A 20 18.86 -16.31 15.59
CA HIS A 20 17.95 -16.06 14.47
C HIS A 20 18.26 -14.68 13.85
N PRO A 21 18.33 -14.52 12.52
CA PRO A 21 18.72 -13.28 11.81
C PRO A 21 17.78 -12.07 11.99
N LEU A 22 16.82 -12.15 12.91
CA LEU A 22 15.92 -11.07 13.30
C LEU A 22 16.34 -10.38 14.61
N ASN A 23 17.36 -10.91 15.31
CA ASN A 23 17.79 -10.43 16.63
C ASN A 23 19.07 -9.57 16.60
N THR A 24 19.76 -9.44 15.45
CA THR A 24 20.94 -8.56 15.38
C THR A 24 20.52 -7.10 15.27
N SER A 25 20.84 -6.31 16.30
CA SER A 25 20.63 -4.87 16.36
C SER A 25 21.49 -4.15 15.30
N PHE A 26 20.91 -3.84 14.14
CA PHE A 26 21.54 -2.92 13.18
C PHE A 26 21.40 -1.49 13.70
N GLY A 27 22.50 -0.74 13.77
CA GLY A 27 22.52 0.62 14.32
C GLY A 27 21.92 1.66 13.36
N SER A 28 22.26 1.59 12.07
CA SER A 28 21.83 2.50 10.99
C SER A 28 21.43 1.73 9.73
N LEU A 29 20.48 2.25 8.93
CA LEU A 29 20.11 1.67 7.62
C LEU A 29 21.31 1.55 6.68
N ASN A 30 22.29 2.45 6.80
CA ASN A 30 23.49 2.42 5.98
C ASN A 30 24.50 1.34 6.42
N ASP A 31 24.32 0.75 7.61
CA ASP A 31 25.10 -0.41 8.05
C ASP A 31 24.62 -1.69 7.33
N LEU A 32 23.37 -1.69 6.85
CA LEU A 32 22.78 -2.80 6.11
C LEU A 32 23.17 -2.76 4.63
N CYS A 33 23.17 -1.57 4.01
CA CYS A 33 23.47 -1.41 2.58
C CYS A 33 23.95 0.02 2.31
N TYR A 34 24.88 0.17 1.36
CA TYR A 34 25.40 1.47 0.94
C TYR A 34 24.27 2.46 0.62
N GLU A 35 24.30 3.64 1.26
CA GLU A 35 23.36 4.76 1.10
C GLU A 35 21.85 4.40 1.07
N LEU A 36 21.45 3.35 1.79
CA LEU A 36 20.06 2.90 1.87
C LEU A 36 19.12 3.97 2.42
N SER A 37 19.54 4.76 3.41
CA SER A 37 18.71 5.84 3.97
C SER A 37 18.34 6.86 2.89
N SER A 38 19.29 7.22 2.03
CA SER A 38 19.07 8.17 0.94
C SER A 38 18.12 7.61 -0.12
N LEU A 39 18.19 6.32 -0.44
CA LEU A 39 17.21 5.68 -1.33
C LEU A 39 15.80 5.69 -0.73
N GLN A 40 15.70 5.44 0.57
CA GLN A 40 14.42 5.51 1.29
C GLN A 40 13.84 6.92 1.28
N ASP A 41 14.64 7.95 1.54
CA ASP A 41 14.20 9.35 1.52
C ASP A 41 13.68 9.75 0.13
N LEU A 42 14.42 9.41 -0.94
CA LEU A 42 13.99 9.66 -2.31
C LEU A 42 12.67 8.94 -2.64
N ALA A 43 12.49 7.71 -2.15
CA ALA A 43 11.26 6.95 -2.37
C ALA A 43 10.08 7.56 -1.61
N CYS A 44 10.29 8.02 -0.37
CA CYS A 44 9.28 8.72 0.43
C CYS A 44 8.84 10.05 -0.21
N HIS A 45 9.75 10.74 -0.91
CA HIS A 45 9.45 11.98 -1.65
C HIS A 45 8.91 11.74 -3.05
N GLY A 46 8.86 10.49 -3.54
CA GLY A 46 8.41 10.18 -4.90
C GLY A 46 9.37 10.66 -5.99
N SER A 47 10.66 10.80 -5.67
CA SER A 47 11.73 11.20 -6.60
C SER A 47 12.30 9.99 -7.35
N TRP A 48 11.44 9.29 -8.08
CA TRP A 48 11.75 8.00 -8.73
C TRP A 48 12.84 8.10 -9.80
N ARG A 49 12.93 9.22 -10.52
CA ARG A 49 14.00 9.43 -11.52
C ARG A 49 15.38 9.46 -10.85
N SER A 50 15.48 10.17 -9.72
CA SER A 50 16.72 10.25 -8.95
C SER A 50 17.15 8.90 -8.37
N ILE A 51 16.20 8.02 -8.04
CA ILE A 51 16.50 6.64 -7.63
C ILE A 51 17.17 5.87 -8.75
N ILE A 52 16.63 5.93 -9.98
CA ILE A 52 17.22 5.24 -11.14
C ILE A 52 18.66 5.74 -11.38
N ASP A 53 18.87 7.05 -11.36
CA ASP A 53 20.22 7.63 -11.54
C ASP A 53 21.19 7.20 -10.43
N LYS A 54 20.71 7.14 -9.19
CA LYS A 54 21.52 6.70 -8.04
C LYS A 54 21.87 5.21 -8.14
N VAL A 55 20.92 4.36 -8.52
CA VAL A 55 21.19 2.92 -8.74
C VAL A 55 22.17 2.72 -9.88
N ALA A 56 21.99 3.41 -11.02
CA ALA A 56 22.89 3.33 -12.16
C ALA A 56 24.33 3.73 -11.81
N ARG A 57 24.50 4.83 -11.06
CA ARG A 57 25.82 5.25 -10.56
C ARG A 57 26.45 4.22 -9.63
N ALA A 58 25.71 3.69 -8.66
CA ALA A 58 26.22 2.69 -7.73
C ALA A 58 26.69 1.41 -8.44
N ARG A 59 25.94 0.96 -9.45
CA ARG A 59 26.33 -0.19 -10.30
C ARG A 59 27.58 0.12 -11.13
N THR A 60 27.64 1.29 -11.76
CA THR A 60 28.77 1.71 -12.62
C THR A 60 30.07 1.85 -11.84
N GLN A 61 29.98 2.37 -10.61
CA GLN A 61 31.11 2.56 -9.71
C GLN A 61 31.44 1.31 -8.88
N SER A 62 30.74 0.19 -9.09
CA SER A 62 30.91 -1.07 -8.35
C SER A 62 30.89 -0.88 -6.83
N LEU A 63 29.98 -0.02 -6.34
CA LEU A 63 29.86 0.32 -4.91
C LEU A 63 29.12 -0.75 -4.10
N LEU A 64 28.46 -1.69 -4.78
CA LEU A 64 27.75 -2.82 -4.18
C LEU A 64 28.73 -4.00 -4.11
N SER A 65 28.92 -4.51 -2.90
CA SER A 65 29.93 -5.54 -2.60
C SER A 65 29.30 -6.89 -2.27
N LYS A 66 28.08 -6.88 -1.73
CA LYS A 66 27.43 -8.04 -1.13
C LYS A 66 26.17 -8.43 -1.92
N PRO A 67 25.88 -9.73 -2.12
CA PRO A 67 24.69 -10.18 -2.85
C PRO A 67 23.37 -9.54 -2.43
N HIS A 68 23.10 -9.37 -1.13
CA HIS A 68 21.86 -8.72 -0.68
C HIS A 68 21.78 -7.24 -1.04
N GLU A 69 22.90 -6.52 -1.16
CA GLU A 69 22.94 -5.11 -1.58
C GLU A 69 22.46 -4.98 -3.02
N HIS A 70 22.88 -5.89 -3.90
CA HIS A 70 22.40 -5.96 -5.28
C HIS A 70 20.89 -6.20 -5.34
N LEU A 71 20.35 -7.09 -4.51
CA LEU A 71 18.90 -7.35 -4.45
C LEU A 71 18.12 -6.14 -3.92
N ILE A 72 18.63 -5.42 -2.92
CA ILE A 72 18.02 -4.19 -2.42
C ILE A 72 18.00 -3.11 -3.51
N TYR A 73 19.12 -2.88 -4.19
CA TYR A 73 19.21 -1.90 -5.27
C TYR A 73 18.34 -2.27 -6.47
N LEU A 74 18.30 -3.57 -6.83
CA LEU A 74 17.35 -4.09 -7.83
C LEU A 74 15.90 -3.79 -7.43
N THR A 75 15.56 -3.96 -6.15
CA THR A 75 14.23 -3.66 -5.63
C THR A 75 13.88 -2.18 -5.82
N TYR A 76 14.73 -1.25 -5.39
CA TYR A 76 14.48 0.19 -5.57
C TYR A 76 14.39 0.58 -7.05
N ASN A 77 15.25 0.02 -7.90
CA ASN A 77 15.21 0.28 -9.34
C ASN A 77 13.90 -0.22 -9.95
N THR A 78 13.48 -1.44 -9.62
CA THR A 78 12.23 -2.05 -10.10
C THR A 78 11.02 -1.24 -9.64
N ILE A 79 11.00 -0.79 -8.38
CA ILE A 79 9.95 0.10 -7.86
C ILE A 79 9.91 1.40 -8.65
N ALA A 80 11.06 2.07 -8.81
CA ALA A 80 11.14 3.34 -9.52
C ALA A 80 10.66 3.24 -10.97
N LEU A 81 11.11 2.20 -11.70
CA LEU A 81 10.64 1.93 -13.06
C LEU A 81 9.14 1.67 -13.11
N THR A 82 8.61 0.88 -12.17
CA THR A 82 7.19 0.58 -12.08
C THR A 82 6.37 1.84 -11.79
N LYS A 83 6.84 2.69 -10.87
CA LYS A 83 6.23 3.97 -10.51
C LYS A 83 6.23 4.97 -11.65
N LEU A 84 7.26 4.96 -12.48
CA LEU A 84 7.32 5.73 -13.72
C LEU A 84 6.54 5.10 -14.89
N ARG A 85 5.78 4.02 -14.65
CA ARG A 85 5.03 3.25 -15.67
C ARG A 85 5.90 2.66 -16.79
N ARG A 86 7.20 2.48 -16.54
CA ARG A 86 8.18 1.85 -17.45
C ARG A 86 8.18 0.33 -17.22
N PHE A 87 7.02 -0.31 -17.38
CA PHE A 87 6.80 -1.70 -16.99
C PHE A 87 7.71 -2.69 -17.72
N SER A 88 7.96 -2.49 -19.02
CA SER A 88 8.82 -3.37 -19.81
C SER A 88 10.25 -3.40 -19.27
N GLU A 89 10.77 -2.25 -18.82
CA GLU A 89 12.10 -2.15 -18.24
C GLU A 89 12.15 -2.73 -16.83
N ALA A 90 11.09 -2.55 -16.04
CA ALA A 90 10.98 -3.18 -14.72
C ALA A 90 10.96 -4.72 -14.81
N ILE A 91 10.29 -5.28 -15.81
CA ILE A 91 10.28 -6.72 -16.08
C ILE A 91 11.67 -7.19 -16.54
N ALA A 92 12.32 -6.46 -17.45
CA ALA A 92 13.67 -6.79 -17.91
C ALA A 92 14.70 -6.81 -16.74
N GLU A 93 14.55 -5.91 -15.76
CA GLU A 93 15.35 -5.95 -14.53
C GLU A 93 15.09 -7.22 -13.70
N LEU A 94 13.84 -7.67 -13.60
CA LEU A 94 13.52 -8.93 -12.90
C LEU A 94 14.00 -10.17 -13.65
N ASP A 95 14.04 -10.14 -14.98
CA ASP A 95 14.54 -11.23 -15.81
C ASP A 95 16.05 -11.45 -15.65
N THR A 96 16.76 -10.50 -15.02
CA THR A 96 18.17 -10.69 -14.62
C THR A 96 18.34 -11.68 -13.45
N LEU A 97 17.25 -12.02 -12.73
CA LEU A 97 17.28 -12.99 -11.66
C LEU A 97 17.40 -14.41 -12.22
N GLU A 98 18.50 -15.09 -11.92
CA GLU A 98 18.76 -16.44 -12.42
C GLU A 98 17.77 -17.44 -11.83
N ASN A 99 17.00 -18.12 -12.69
CA ASN A 99 16.02 -19.15 -12.31
C ASN A 99 15.01 -18.73 -11.23
N GLY A 100 14.69 -17.42 -11.15
CA GLY A 100 13.66 -16.89 -10.27
C GLY A 100 14.14 -16.48 -8.87
N ILE A 101 13.26 -15.79 -8.14
CA ILE A 101 13.59 -15.13 -6.87
C ILE A 101 13.86 -16.07 -5.69
N ASP A 102 13.38 -17.31 -5.78
CA ASP A 102 13.54 -18.35 -4.77
C ASP A 102 14.73 -19.29 -5.03
N ASN A 103 15.57 -18.94 -6.00
CA ASN A 103 16.78 -19.69 -6.27
C ASN A 103 17.70 -19.71 -5.03
N VAL A 104 18.28 -20.88 -4.76
CA VAL A 104 19.20 -21.16 -3.66
C VAL A 104 20.37 -20.16 -3.65
N ILE A 105 20.83 -19.68 -4.81
CA ILE A 105 21.89 -18.64 -4.88
C ILE A 105 21.53 -17.36 -4.11
N TYR A 106 20.26 -17.09 -3.83
CA TYR A 106 19.82 -15.93 -3.06
C TYR A 106 19.67 -16.21 -1.57
N SER A 107 20.25 -17.29 -1.05
CA SER A 107 20.28 -17.60 0.37
C SER A 107 21.60 -17.22 1.05
N TYR A 108 21.52 -16.78 2.31
CA TYR A 108 22.68 -16.35 3.09
C TYR A 108 23.73 -17.46 3.26
N GLU A 109 23.29 -18.71 3.43
CA GLU A 109 24.16 -19.88 3.66
C GLU A 109 25.17 -20.16 2.53
N ASN A 110 24.92 -19.64 1.33
CA ASN A 110 25.82 -19.82 0.18
C ASN A 110 26.98 -18.83 0.15
N TYR A 111 26.99 -17.84 1.04
CA TYR A 111 28.07 -16.86 1.14
C TYR A 111 28.59 -16.77 2.59
N PRO A 112 29.13 -17.87 3.14
CA PRO A 112 29.58 -17.92 4.54
C PRO A 112 30.69 -16.91 4.85
N GLN A 113 31.48 -16.53 3.84
CA GLN A 113 32.52 -15.49 3.97
C GLN A 113 31.93 -14.10 4.26
N HIS A 114 30.76 -13.80 3.70
CA HIS A 114 30.08 -12.51 3.90
C HIS A 114 29.06 -12.55 5.03
N TYR A 115 28.48 -13.73 5.32
CA TYR A 115 27.40 -13.91 6.27
C TYR A 115 27.63 -15.11 7.20
N PRO A 116 28.58 -15.02 8.14
CA PRO A 116 28.76 -16.09 9.12
C PRO A 116 27.49 -16.28 9.95
N ASN A 117 27.06 -17.54 10.11
CA ASN A 117 25.91 -17.96 10.91
C ASN A 117 24.55 -17.34 10.49
N ARG A 118 24.39 -16.92 9.23
CA ARG A 118 23.10 -16.45 8.69
C ARG A 118 22.48 -17.47 7.75
N PHE A 119 21.17 -17.62 7.83
CA PHE A 119 20.40 -18.60 7.07
C PHE A 119 19.15 -17.97 6.46
N GLY A 120 18.73 -18.49 5.32
CA GLY A 120 17.49 -18.15 4.63
C GLY A 120 17.68 -17.14 3.50
N SER A 121 16.56 -16.79 2.85
CA SER A 121 16.56 -15.92 1.67
C SER A 121 16.96 -14.48 1.97
N MET A 122 17.86 -13.93 1.15
CA MET A 122 18.25 -12.52 1.10
C MET A 122 17.23 -11.65 0.35
N ALA A 123 16.36 -12.25 -0.47
CA ALA A 123 15.42 -11.51 -1.31
C ALA A 123 14.40 -10.70 -0.48
N PRO A 124 14.34 -9.36 -0.65
CA PRO A 124 13.37 -8.52 0.03
C PRO A 124 11.92 -8.91 -0.29
N PHE A 125 11.02 -8.75 0.68
CA PHE A 125 9.61 -9.07 0.46
C PHE A 125 8.96 -8.19 -0.63
N SER A 126 9.35 -6.91 -0.71
CA SER A 126 8.89 -6.00 -1.76
C SER A 126 9.29 -6.47 -3.15
N LEU A 127 10.48 -7.05 -3.32
CA LEU A 127 10.91 -7.65 -4.58
C LEU A 127 10.05 -8.86 -4.95
N ARG A 128 9.75 -9.73 -3.97
CA ARG A 128 8.84 -10.88 -4.16
C ARG A 128 7.45 -10.46 -4.60
N TRP A 129 6.93 -9.40 -4.00
CA TRP A 129 5.64 -8.85 -4.40
C TRP A 129 5.68 -8.26 -5.82
N LEU A 130 6.72 -7.50 -6.18
CA LEU A 130 6.88 -6.95 -7.53
C LEU A 130 7.03 -8.06 -8.58
N TYR A 131 7.77 -9.12 -8.24
CA TYR A 131 7.95 -10.28 -9.09
C TYR A 131 6.61 -10.96 -9.40
N ALA A 132 5.70 -11.02 -8.43
CA ALA A 132 4.34 -11.54 -8.66
C ALA A 132 3.45 -10.57 -9.46
N GLU A 133 3.47 -9.28 -9.14
CA GLU A 133 2.56 -8.29 -9.72
C GLU A 133 2.88 -7.92 -11.18
N LEU A 134 4.16 -7.74 -11.52
CA LEU A 134 4.57 -7.10 -12.78
C LEU A 134 4.10 -7.80 -14.07
N PRO A 135 4.02 -9.15 -14.17
CA PRO A 135 3.55 -9.81 -15.39
C PRO A 135 2.13 -9.38 -15.81
N SER A 136 1.27 -9.00 -14.87
CA SER A 136 -0.07 -8.48 -15.17
C SER A 136 -0.04 -7.17 -15.98
N ARG A 137 1.03 -6.37 -15.86
CA ARG A 137 1.19 -5.09 -16.56
C ARG A 137 1.47 -5.28 -18.05
N THR A 138 1.93 -6.46 -18.46
CA THR A 138 2.09 -6.87 -19.86
C THR A 138 0.98 -7.82 -20.32
N GLY A 139 -0.04 -8.04 -19.50
CA GLY A 139 -1.19 -8.89 -19.81
C GLY A 139 -1.04 -10.36 -19.42
N ASN A 140 0.07 -10.75 -18.78
CA ASN A 140 0.30 -12.13 -18.38
C ASN A 140 -0.33 -12.45 -17.01
N ARG A 141 -1.66 -12.50 -16.98
CA ARG A 141 -2.46 -12.68 -15.75
C ARG A 141 -2.17 -14.01 -15.05
N GLN A 142 -2.07 -15.11 -15.80
CA GLN A 142 -1.93 -16.46 -15.24
C GLN A 142 -0.65 -16.55 -14.43
N GLU A 143 0.46 -16.12 -15.02
CA GLU A 143 1.75 -16.04 -14.34
C GLU A 143 1.70 -15.18 -13.06
N THR A 144 1.01 -14.04 -13.11
CA THR A 144 0.83 -13.20 -11.92
C THR A 144 0.09 -13.92 -10.80
N LEU A 145 -1.03 -14.60 -11.11
CA LEU A 145 -1.78 -15.34 -10.09
C LEU A 145 -0.96 -16.50 -9.52
N ASP A 146 -0.30 -17.28 -10.36
CA ASP A 146 0.55 -18.41 -9.93
C ASP A 146 1.67 -17.93 -8.98
N ARG A 147 2.34 -16.83 -9.33
CA ARG A 147 3.37 -16.21 -8.49
C ARG A 147 2.79 -15.66 -7.18
N PHE A 148 1.60 -15.04 -7.20
CA PHE A 148 0.96 -14.57 -5.97
C PHE A 148 0.51 -15.70 -5.04
N TYR A 149 -0.05 -16.79 -5.56
CA TYR A 149 -0.42 -17.95 -4.75
C TYR A 149 0.81 -18.66 -4.18
N THR A 150 1.90 -18.72 -4.95
CA THR A 150 3.21 -19.19 -4.46
C THR A 150 3.73 -18.30 -3.33
N LEU A 151 3.64 -16.99 -3.49
CA LEU A 151 4.02 -16.03 -2.45
C LEU A 151 3.13 -16.13 -1.21
N LEU A 152 1.81 -16.36 -1.38
CA LEU A 152 0.88 -16.56 -0.28
C LEU A 152 1.22 -17.83 0.51
N TYR A 153 1.55 -18.93 -0.19
CA TYR A 153 2.02 -20.16 0.43
C TYR A 153 3.27 -19.89 1.28
N PHE A 154 4.28 -19.24 0.70
CA PHE A 154 5.51 -18.87 1.40
C PHE A 154 5.24 -18.03 2.67
N VAL A 155 4.39 -17.00 2.57
CA VAL A 155 4.02 -16.16 3.72
C VAL A 155 3.34 -16.99 4.82
N ARG A 156 2.42 -17.87 4.45
CA ARG A 156 1.69 -18.73 5.40
C ARG A 156 2.62 -19.73 6.09
N GLU A 157 3.60 -20.28 5.38
CA GLU A 157 4.62 -21.13 6.02
C GLU A 157 5.42 -20.35 7.06
N LYS A 158 5.84 -19.11 6.74
CA LYS A 158 6.56 -18.27 7.72
C LYS A 158 5.73 -17.96 8.96
N ILE A 159 4.42 -17.76 8.81
CA ILE A 159 3.50 -17.58 9.94
C ILE A 159 3.42 -18.86 10.78
N LYS A 160 3.27 -20.03 10.15
CA LYS A 160 3.18 -21.33 10.84
C LYS A 160 4.46 -21.68 11.60
N THR A 161 5.63 -21.56 10.97
CA THR A 161 6.92 -21.87 11.61
C THR A 161 7.15 -21.02 12.85
N LYS A 162 6.72 -19.75 12.82
CA LYS A 162 6.88 -18.84 13.97
C LYS A 162 5.89 -19.12 15.09
N ALA A 163 4.65 -19.47 14.76
CA ALA A 163 3.67 -19.89 15.75
C ALA A 163 4.13 -21.12 16.55
N ASN A 164 4.90 -22.01 15.94
CA ASN A 164 5.44 -23.20 16.61
C ASN A 164 6.67 -22.92 17.50
N ASN A 165 7.35 -21.79 17.32
CA ASN A 165 8.61 -21.47 18.00
C ASN A 165 8.43 -20.54 19.23
N ASP A 166 7.19 -20.31 19.69
CA ASP A 166 6.81 -19.49 20.86
C ASP A 166 7.43 -18.08 20.95
N SER A 167 7.92 -17.53 19.84
CA SER A 167 8.48 -16.18 19.77
C SER A 167 7.40 -15.16 19.40
N SER A 168 6.36 -15.00 20.24
CA SER A 168 5.30 -14.03 20.01
C SER A 168 5.84 -12.60 20.15
N GLY A 169 5.95 -11.87 19.04
CA GLY A 169 6.47 -10.49 19.04
C GLY A 169 6.11 -9.70 17.78
N MET A 170 6.68 -8.49 17.65
CA MET A 170 6.53 -7.54 16.52
C MET A 170 6.69 -8.20 15.12
N SER A 171 7.44 -9.30 15.06
CA SER A 171 7.71 -10.02 13.82
C SER A 171 6.53 -10.83 13.27
N ASP A 172 5.59 -11.25 14.12
CA ASP A 172 4.38 -11.98 13.68
C ASP A 172 3.37 -11.04 13.04
N ASP A 173 3.22 -9.84 13.62
CA ASP A 173 2.39 -8.76 13.07
C ASP A 173 2.82 -8.38 11.64
N ILE A 174 4.14 -8.33 11.38
CA ILE A 174 4.67 -8.04 10.04
C ILE A 174 4.25 -9.11 9.01
N TRP A 175 4.34 -10.39 9.35
CA TRP A 175 3.95 -11.45 8.41
C TRP A 175 2.43 -11.52 8.20
N ARG A 176 1.63 -11.20 9.21
CA ARG A 176 0.18 -11.03 9.07
C ARG A 176 -0.17 -9.85 8.15
N LYS A 177 0.49 -8.71 8.30
CA LYS A 177 0.35 -7.57 7.38
C LYS A 177 0.72 -7.94 5.95
N ARG A 178 1.78 -8.73 5.75
CA ARG A 178 2.19 -9.28 4.44
C ARG A 178 1.17 -10.25 3.87
N GLU A 179 0.60 -11.14 4.68
CA GLU A 179 -0.49 -12.04 4.28
C GLU A 179 -1.68 -11.22 3.78
N GLY A 180 -2.09 -10.21 4.55
CA GLY A 180 -3.14 -9.28 4.17
C GLY A 180 -2.85 -8.58 2.84
N LEU A 181 -1.62 -8.09 2.62
CA LEU A 181 -1.23 -7.45 1.36
C LEU A 181 -1.34 -8.40 0.15
N VAL A 182 -0.82 -9.62 0.27
CA VAL A 182 -0.84 -10.63 -0.82
C VAL A 182 -2.27 -11.05 -1.12
N ILE A 183 -3.08 -11.35 -0.10
CA ILE A 183 -4.48 -11.71 -0.29
C ILE A 183 -5.27 -10.56 -0.93
N ASN A 184 -5.08 -9.32 -0.47
CA ASN A 184 -5.73 -8.17 -1.11
C ASN A 184 -5.30 -8.01 -2.59
N SER A 185 -4.04 -8.32 -2.93
CA SER A 185 -3.56 -8.30 -4.31
C SER A 185 -4.26 -9.36 -5.17
N ILE A 186 -4.35 -10.60 -4.68
CA ILE A 186 -5.07 -11.71 -5.33
C ILE A 186 -6.55 -11.36 -5.52
N ILE A 187 -7.20 -10.89 -4.46
CA ILE A 187 -8.59 -10.41 -4.47
C ILE A 187 -8.77 -9.35 -5.56
N SER A 188 -7.86 -8.37 -5.67
CA SER A 188 -7.95 -7.30 -6.66
C SER A 188 -7.89 -7.84 -8.10
N HIS A 189 -7.02 -8.82 -8.37
CA HIS A 189 -6.94 -9.50 -9.67
C HIS A 189 -8.23 -10.25 -10.02
N HIS A 190 -8.79 -11.02 -9.08
CA HIS A 190 -10.07 -11.74 -9.29
C HIS A 190 -11.26 -10.78 -9.44
N LEU A 191 -11.33 -9.71 -8.65
CA LEU A 191 -12.38 -8.69 -8.72
C LEU A 191 -12.40 -7.98 -10.07
N SER A 192 -11.23 -7.65 -10.64
CA SER A 192 -11.15 -7.02 -11.97
C SER A 192 -11.74 -7.88 -13.08
N HIS A 193 -11.81 -9.20 -12.87
CA HIS A 193 -12.39 -10.21 -13.76
C HIS A 193 -13.77 -10.68 -13.31
N LYS A 194 -14.37 -10.05 -12.29
CA LYS A 194 -15.69 -10.40 -11.73
C LYS A 194 -15.80 -11.82 -11.19
N GLU A 195 -14.68 -12.39 -10.74
CA GLU A 195 -14.62 -13.72 -10.14
C GLU A 195 -14.95 -13.65 -8.64
N PHE A 196 -16.19 -13.29 -8.32
CA PHE A 196 -16.60 -12.91 -6.96
C PHE A 196 -16.53 -14.04 -5.93
N VAL A 197 -16.75 -15.29 -6.34
CA VAL A 197 -16.76 -16.45 -5.42
C VAL A 197 -15.41 -16.56 -4.70
N VAL A 198 -14.31 -16.55 -5.45
CA VAL A 198 -12.95 -16.63 -4.89
C VAL A 198 -12.67 -15.42 -4.00
N CYS A 199 -13.11 -14.22 -4.40
CA CYS A 199 -12.95 -13.03 -3.58
C CYS A 199 -13.66 -13.13 -2.22
N LEU A 200 -14.88 -13.66 -2.20
CA LEU A 200 -15.66 -13.87 -0.99
C LEU A 200 -14.99 -14.90 -0.07
N ASP A 201 -14.47 -16.00 -0.62
CA ASP A 201 -13.78 -17.03 0.16
C ASP A 201 -12.50 -16.48 0.79
N LEU A 202 -11.67 -15.79 0.00
CA LEU A 202 -10.41 -15.21 0.46
C LEU A 202 -10.61 -14.14 1.53
N ILE A 203 -11.59 -13.23 1.36
CA ILE A 203 -11.82 -12.16 2.34
C ILE A 203 -12.42 -12.72 3.63
N LYS A 204 -13.30 -13.74 3.56
CA LYS A 204 -13.87 -14.40 4.75
C LYS A 204 -12.80 -15.17 5.52
N ASP A 205 -11.92 -15.88 4.83
CA ASP A 205 -10.76 -16.54 5.45
C ASP A 205 -9.89 -15.51 6.19
N LEU A 206 -9.60 -14.37 5.56
CA LEU A 206 -8.81 -13.30 6.19
C LEU A 206 -9.52 -12.68 7.41
N ILE A 207 -10.83 -12.41 7.32
CA ILE A 207 -11.65 -11.90 8.45
C ILE A 207 -11.62 -12.87 9.63
N SER A 208 -11.74 -14.18 9.37
CA SER A 208 -11.77 -15.21 10.41
C SER A 208 -10.48 -15.33 11.22
N ARG A 209 -9.36 -14.90 10.63
CA ARG A 209 -8.01 -14.98 11.22
C ARG A 209 -7.54 -13.68 11.84
N GLU A 210 -8.24 -12.58 11.59
CA GLU A 210 -7.85 -11.25 12.08
C GLU A 210 -8.28 -11.06 13.52
N SER A 211 -7.35 -10.78 14.42
CA SER A 211 -7.61 -10.57 15.86
C SER A 211 -7.96 -9.12 16.19
N SER A 212 -7.42 -8.16 15.44
CA SER A 212 -7.64 -6.74 15.71
C SER A 212 -9.06 -6.31 15.30
N PRO A 213 -9.86 -5.72 16.22
CA PRO A 213 -11.22 -5.30 15.89
C PRO A 213 -11.25 -4.21 14.82
N VAL A 214 -10.28 -3.29 14.82
CA VAL A 214 -10.18 -2.19 13.84
C VAL A 214 -9.86 -2.74 12.45
N VAL A 215 -8.85 -3.61 12.33
CA VAL A 215 -8.50 -4.22 11.04
C VAL A 215 -9.63 -5.12 10.55
N ARG A 216 -10.26 -5.88 11.45
CA ARG A 216 -11.42 -6.71 11.13
C ARG A 216 -12.59 -5.87 10.59
N ALA A 217 -12.87 -4.71 11.17
CA ALA A 217 -13.88 -3.77 10.68
C ALA A 217 -13.57 -3.27 9.26
N VAL A 218 -12.30 -2.97 8.94
CA VAL A 218 -11.87 -2.60 7.59
C VAL A 218 -12.09 -3.76 6.61
N LEU A 219 -11.75 -4.99 6.99
CA LEU A 219 -11.95 -6.18 6.14
C LEU A 219 -13.44 -6.49 5.92
N ILE A 220 -14.28 -6.37 6.94
CA ILE A 220 -15.73 -6.53 6.81
C ILE A 220 -16.32 -5.44 5.90
N SER A 221 -15.81 -4.21 5.97
CA SER A 221 -16.21 -3.14 5.05
C SER A 221 -15.86 -3.50 3.60
N LYS A 222 -14.66 -4.06 3.36
CA LYS A 222 -14.28 -4.59 2.03
C LYS A 222 -15.20 -5.71 1.56
N LEU A 223 -15.58 -6.64 2.44
CA LEU A 223 -16.59 -7.66 2.13
C LEU A 223 -17.92 -7.02 1.73
N GLY A 224 -18.36 -5.99 2.44
CA GLY A 224 -19.54 -5.20 2.08
C GLY A 224 -19.43 -4.61 0.68
N TYR A 225 -18.29 -4.02 0.33
CA TYR A 225 -18.05 -3.50 -1.03
C TYR A 225 -18.09 -4.60 -2.10
N ILE A 226 -17.54 -5.79 -1.83
CA ILE A 226 -17.61 -6.92 -2.76
C ILE A 226 -19.07 -7.37 -2.97
N HIS A 227 -19.87 -7.45 -1.91
CA HIS A 227 -21.30 -7.74 -2.02
C HIS A 227 -22.05 -6.68 -2.84
N MET A 228 -21.72 -5.40 -2.68
CA MET A 228 -22.31 -4.33 -3.50
C MET A 228 -21.98 -4.51 -4.98
N GLN A 229 -20.74 -4.89 -5.32
CA GLN A 229 -20.35 -5.18 -6.71
C GLN A 229 -21.09 -6.35 -7.33
N LEU A 230 -21.37 -7.36 -6.51
CA LEU A 230 -22.16 -8.52 -6.90
C LEU A 230 -23.64 -8.16 -7.10
N GLY A 231 -24.10 -7.05 -6.51
CA GLY A 231 -25.51 -6.64 -6.48
C GLY A 231 -26.28 -7.17 -5.26
N ASP A 232 -25.60 -7.81 -4.31
CA ASP A 232 -26.20 -8.31 -3.07
C ASP A 232 -26.20 -7.22 -1.99
N LEU A 233 -27.24 -6.37 -2.04
CA LEU A 233 -27.38 -5.23 -1.12
C LEU A 233 -27.73 -5.65 0.31
N GLU A 234 -28.36 -6.83 0.50
CA GLU A 234 -28.73 -7.32 1.82
C GLU A 234 -27.51 -7.82 2.57
N SER A 235 -26.64 -8.60 1.93
CA SER A 235 -25.37 -9.03 2.52
C SER A 235 -24.41 -7.86 2.73
N ALA A 236 -24.41 -6.86 1.85
CA ALA A 236 -23.65 -5.63 2.04
C ALA A 236 -24.11 -4.88 3.30
N LYS A 237 -25.42 -4.68 3.45
CA LYS A 237 -26.03 -4.04 4.63
C LYS A 237 -25.71 -4.81 5.91
N ALA A 238 -25.81 -6.14 5.89
CA ALA A 238 -25.43 -6.98 7.04
C ALA A 238 -23.95 -6.80 7.39
N SER A 239 -23.07 -6.70 6.39
CA SER A 239 -21.64 -6.45 6.59
C SER A 239 -21.39 -5.11 7.27
N PHE A 240 -22.01 -4.03 6.81
CA PHE A 240 -21.85 -2.71 7.42
C PHE A 240 -22.48 -2.62 8.82
N ALA A 241 -23.59 -3.30 9.07
CA ALA A 241 -24.17 -3.40 10.41
C ALA A 241 -23.22 -4.10 11.40
N MET A 242 -22.47 -5.12 10.95
CA MET A 242 -21.42 -5.73 11.78
C MET A 242 -20.30 -4.75 12.12
N VAL A 243 -19.91 -3.88 11.18
CA VAL A 243 -18.90 -2.83 11.42
C VAL A 243 -19.40 -1.81 12.46
N GLU A 244 -20.67 -1.41 12.36
CA GLU A 244 -21.31 -0.54 13.36
C GLU A 244 -21.35 -1.21 14.75
N GLY A 245 -21.58 -2.52 14.82
CA GLY A 245 -21.58 -3.27 16.08
C GLY A 245 -20.20 -3.37 16.75
N ILE A 246 -19.11 -3.24 15.99
CA ILE A 246 -17.73 -3.20 16.54
C ILE A 246 -17.46 -1.84 17.22
N LEU A 247 -18.25 -0.81 16.93
CA LEU A 247 -18.15 0.51 17.53
C LEU A 247 -18.70 0.50 18.97
N THR A 248 -17.91 0.03 19.93
CA THR A 248 -18.28 0.08 21.35
C THR A 248 -17.93 1.45 21.94
N GLU A 249 -18.94 2.31 22.10
CA GLU A 249 -18.96 3.55 22.88
C GLU A 249 -17.99 4.70 22.49
N GLU A 250 -18.19 5.88 23.11
CA GLU A 250 -17.76 7.23 22.69
C GLU A 250 -16.28 7.41 22.32
N LYS A 251 -15.38 6.52 22.80
CA LYS A 251 -13.92 6.58 22.59
C LYS A 251 -13.44 5.94 21.29
N ALA A 252 -14.33 5.52 20.40
CA ALA A 252 -13.89 4.98 19.12
C ALA A 252 -13.03 5.96 18.31
N GLU A 253 -11.98 5.44 17.69
CA GLU A 253 -11.03 6.18 16.85
C GLU A 253 -11.76 6.91 15.71
N ILE A 254 -11.27 8.09 15.36
CA ILE A 254 -11.83 8.92 14.28
C ILE A 254 -11.87 8.12 12.97
N GLU A 255 -10.84 7.32 12.70
CA GLU A 255 -10.77 6.46 11.51
C GLU A 255 -11.94 5.46 11.43
N LEU A 256 -12.27 4.81 12.55
CA LEU A 256 -13.37 3.85 12.61
C LEU A 256 -14.74 4.53 12.49
N LYS A 257 -14.91 5.70 13.12
CA LYS A 257 -16.12 6.52 12.96
C LYS A 257 -16.31 6.94 11.51
N ASN A 258 -15.27 7.46 10.86
CA ASN A 258 -15.31 7.84 9.46
C ASN A 258 -15.54 6.63 8.55
N LEU A 259 -14.98 5.46 8.84
CA LEU A 259 -15.27 4.23 8.11
C LEU A 259 -16.76 3.90 8.14
N VAL A 260 -17.41 3.99 9.30
CA VAL A 260 -18.86 3.76 9.46
C VAL A 260 -19.67 4.75 8.64
N ASN A 261 -19.40 6.05 8.77
CA ASN A 261 -20.12 7.09 8.01
C ASN A 261 -19.90 6.93 6.49
N ARG A 262 -18.69 6.59 6.04
CA ARG A 262 -18.42 6.29 4.62
C ARG A 262 -19.24 5.09 4.14
N ASN A 263 -19.32 4.00 4.92
CA ASN A 263 -20.14 2.83 4.59
C ASN A 263 -21.64 3.18 4.48
N LYS A 264 -22.16 4.00 5.40
CA LYS A 264 -23.55 4.50 5.35
C LYS A 264 -23.79 5.36 4.11
N ALA A 265 -22.89 6.30 3.84
CA ALA A 265 -22.94 7.16 2.67
C ALA A 265 -22.99 6.33 1.38
N MET A 266 -22.16 5.29 1.29
CA MET A 266 -22.15 4.35 0.16
C MET A 266 -23.51 3.67 -0.07
N MET A 267 -24.20 3.25 0.99
CA MET A 267 -25.54 2.67 0.86
C MET A 267 -26.58 3.69 0.37
N PHE A 268 -26.47 4.97 0.80
CA PHE A 268 -27.33 6.04 0.29
C PHE A 268 -27.05 6.33 -1.19
N MET A 269 -25.78 6.29 -1.60
CA MET A 269 -25.39 6.47 -2.99
C MET A 269 -26.01 5.43 -3.93
N VAL A 270 -25.94 4.14 -3.58
CA VAL A 270 -26.57 3.07 -4.38
C VAL A 270 -28.08 3.27 -4.48
N ARG A 271 -28.71 3.76 -3.42
CA ARG A 271 -30.15 4.10 -3.40
C ARG A 271 -30.49 5.41 -4.09
N LYS A 272 -29.49 6.12 -4.63
CA LYS A 272 -29.61 7.45 -5.26
C LYS A 272 -30.08 8.55 -4.30
N ASP A 273 -29.97 8.32 -3.00
CA ASP A 273 -30.20 9.35 -1.98
C ASP A 273 -28.91 10.14 -1.75
N TYR A 274 -28.58 11.00 -2.71
CA TYR A 274 -27.35 11.77 -2.68
C TYR A 274 -27.34 12.83 -1.57
N VAL A 275 -28.52 13.30 -1.12
CA VAL A 275 -28.62 14.31 -0.06
C VAL A 275 -28.18 13.71 1.29
N SER A 276 -28.69 12.52 1.63
CA SER A 276 -28.24 11.83 2.84
C SER A 276 -26.77 11.43 2.74
N ALA A 277 -26.30 10.99 1.57
CA ALA A 277 -24.88 10.66 1.37
C ALA A 277 -23.96 11.87 1.61
N VAL A 278 -24.33 13.06 1.11
CA VAL A 278 -23.57 14.30 1.34
C VAL A 278 -23.46 14.62 2.82
N ARG A 279 -24.53 14.45 3.61
CA ARG A 279 -24.50 14.68 5.06
C ARG A 279 -23.52 13.73 5.76
N GLU A 280 -23.57 12.45 5.44
CA GLU A 280 -22.66 11.45 6.03
C GLU A 280 -21.18 11.73 5.67
N TYR A 281 -20.89 12.11 4.42
CA TYR A 281 -19.53 12.50 4.04
C TYR A 281 -19.10 13.81 4.67
N GLN A 282 -20.02 14.77 4.86
CA GLN A 282 -19.71 16.02 5.56
C GLN A 282 -19.27 15.73 7.01
N GLU A 283 -19.96 14.84 7.72
CA GLU A 283 -19.55 14.45 9.07
C GLU A 283 -18.15 13.82 9.11
N CYS A 284 -17.75 13.09 8.06
CA CYS A 284 -16.39 12.56 7.97
C CYS A 284 -15.36 13.68 7.87
N ILE A 285 -15.63 14.67 7.01
CA ILE A 285 -14.77 15.82 6.74
C ILE A 285 -14.66 16.73 7.98
N ASP A 286 -15.76 16.90 8.72
CA ASP A 286 -15.78 17.70 9.94
C ASP A 286 -14.92 17.07 11.05
N ARG A 287 -14.79 15.73 11.07
CA ARG A 287 -13.93 15.00 12.01
C ARG A 287 -12.48 14.92 11.54
N ASP A 288 -12.27 14.76 10.24
CA ASP A 288 -10.96 14.69 9.60
C ASP A 288 -10.99 15.44 8.27
N GLU A 289 -10.44 16.65 8.28
CA GLU A 289 -10.37 17.53 7.11
C GLU A 289 -9.46 16.97 6.01
N SER A 290 -8.65 15.94 6.31
CA SER A 290 -7.77 15.25 5.37
C SER A 290 -8.37 13.99 4.77
N ASP A 291 -9.64 13.68 5.04
CA ASP A 291 -10.36 12.53 4.50
C ASP A 291 -10.69 12.70 3.01
N VAL A 292 -9.69 12.46 2.16
CA VAL A 292 -9.80 12.61 0.70
C VAL A 292 -10.89 11.72 0.10
N VAL A 293 -11.17 10.58 0.72
CA VAL A 293 -12.21 9.65 0.26
C VAL A 293 -13.59 10.27 0.46
N ALA A 294 -13.85 10.81 1.65
CA ALA A 294 -15.11 11.51 1.92
C ALA A 294 -15.24 12.78 1.08
N ILE A 295 -14.18 13.58 0.94
CA ILE A 295 -14.17 14.80 0.11
C ILE A 295 -14.53 14.47 -1.35
N ASN A 296 -13.84 13.51 -1.95
CA ASN A 296 -14.07 13.14 -3.35
C ASN A 296 -15.49 12.59 -3.56
N ASN A 297 -15.97 11.72 -2.66
CA ASN A 297 -17.29 11.13 -2.80
C ASN A 297 -18.41 12.14 -2.52
N LYS A 298 -18.20 13.10 -1.60
CA LYS A 298 -19.10 14.25 -1.42
C LYS A 298 -19.22 15.06 -2.71
N ALA A 299 -18.10 15.40 -3.35
CA ALA A 299 -18.12 16.14 -4.61
C ALA A 299 -18.89 15.37 -5.70
N LEU A 300 -18.66 14.06 -5.84
CA LEU A 300 -19.43 13.24 -6.77
C LEU A 300 -20.93 13.26 -6.47
N CYS A 301 -21.34 13.20 -5.19
CA CYS A 301 -22.74 13.32 -4.82
C CYS A 301 -23.33 14.70 -5.18
N LEU A 302 -22.59 15.79 -4.96
CA LEU A 302 -22.99 17.15 -5.35
C LEU A 302 -23.13 17.27 -6.88
N MET A 303 -22.21 16.68 -7.64
CA MET A 303 -22.30 16.60 -9.09
C MET A 303 -23.57 15.85 -9.54
N TYR A 304 -23.92 14.72 -8.91
CA TYR A 304 -25.17 14.00 -9.22
C TYR A 304 -26.42 14.79 -8.84
N LEU A 305 -26.35 15.64 -7.81
CA LEU A 305 -27.38 16.61 -7.46
C LEU A 305 -27.43 17.83 -8.40
N ARG A 306 -26.54 17.88 -9.40
CA ARG A 306 -26.35 18.99 -10.36
C ARG A 306 -25.83 20.28 -9.75
N ASP A 307 -25.27 20.21 -8.54
CA ASP A 307 -24.57 21.33 -7.93
C ASP A 307 -23.08 21.29 -8.29
N LEU A 308 -22.79 21.66 -9.53
CA LEU A 308 -21.42 21.65 -10.06
C LEU A 308 -20.54 22.71 -9.38
N SER A 309 -21.11 23.85 -9.01
CA SER A 309 -20.39 24.94 -8.35
C SER A 309 -19.79 24.46 -7.04
N ASP A 310 -20.62 23.90 -6.15
CA ASP A 310 -20.13 23.51 -4.83
C ASP A 310 -19.32 22.21 -4.90
N SER A 311 -19.62 21.33 -5.84
CA SER A 311 -18.79 20.17 -6.15
C SER A 311 -17.34 20.55 -6.51
N ILE A 312 -17.17 21.52 -7.41
CA ILE A 312 -15.84 22.01 -7.82
C ILE A 312 -15.12 22.66 -6.64
N LYS A 313 -15.80 23.55 -5.90
CA LYS A 313 -15.21 24.22 -4.72
C LYS A 313 -14.70 23.24 -3.67
N VAL A 314 -15.45 22.15 -3.41
CA VAL A 314 -15.04 21.11 -2.46
C VAL A 314 -13.72 20.45 -2.88
N LEU A 315 -13.55 20.14 -4.16
CA LEU A 315 -12.33 19.53 -4.67
C LEU A 315 -11.15 20.54 -4.71
N GLU A 316 -11.37 21.75 -5.21
CA GLU A 316 -10.34 22.80 -5.25
C GLU A 316 -9.82 23.14 -3.86
N SER A 317 -10.72 23.34 -2.89
CA SER A 317 -10.35 23.64 -1.51
C SER A 317 -9.49 22.54 -0.88
N ALA A 318 -9.76 21.27 -1.19
CA ALA A 318 -8.94 20.17 -0.69
C ALA A 318 -7.55 20.12 -1.34
N LEU A 319 -7.43 20.43 -2.63
CA LEU A 319 -6.13 20.54 -3.31
C LEU A 319 -5.29 21.69 -2.74
N GLU A 320 -5.91 22.78 -2.32
CA GLU A 320 -5.23 23.90 -1.68
C GLU A 320 -4.79 23.60 -0.25
N ARG A 321 -5.67 22.96 0.56
CA ARG A 321 -5.42 22.74 1.99
C ARG A 321 -4.51 21.54 2.27
N VAL A 322 -4.71 20.43 1.56
CA VAL A 322 -4.02 19.16 1.79
C VAL A 322 -3.49 18.57 0.48
N PRO A 323 -2.63 19.31 -0.27
CA PRO A 323 -2.18 18.90 -1.61
C PRO A 323 -1.54 17.51 -1.63
N THR A 324 -0.74 17.19 -0.61
CA THR A 324 -0.04 15.90 -0.49
C THR A 324 -0.98 14.69 -0.35
N ALA A 325 -2.19 14.90 0.20
CA ALA A 325 -3.20 13.87 0.35
C ALA A 325 -4.22 13.90 -0.80
N ALA A 326 -4.72 15.08 -1.16
CA ALA A 326 -5.76 15.26 -2.17
C ALA A 326 -5.28 15.00 -3.60
N LEU A 327 -3.99 15.23 -3.89
CA LEU A 327 -3.43 15.04 -5.23
C LEU A 327 -3.34 13.55 -5.58
N ASN A 328 -4.40 13.03 -6.18
CA ASN A 328 -4.45 11.70 -6.79
C ASN A 328 -5.13 11.76 -8.17
N GLU A 329 -4.87 10.78 -9.03
CA GLU A 329 -5.38 10.81 -10.40
C GLU A 329 -6.91 10.77 -10.47
N THR A 330 -7.58 10.09 -9.55
CA THR A 330 -9.05 10.01 -9.54
C THR A 330 -9.68 11.37 -9.23
N PHE A 331 -9.11 12.07 -8.25
CA PHE A 331 -9.53 13.40 -7.82
C PHE A 331 -9.39 14.39 -8.96
N VAL A 332 -8.25 14.36 -9.67
CA VAL A 332 -7.99 15.25 -10.81
C VAL A 332 -8.88 14.92 -12.00
N VAL A 333 -9.10 13.64 -12.33
CA VAL A 333 -10.06 13.26 -13.39
C VAL A 333 -11.46 13.75 -13.05
N ASN A 334 -11.92 13.56 -11.81
CA ASN A 334 -13.25 13.98 -11.38
C ASN A 334 -13.40 15.51 -11.49
N LEU A 335 -12.42 16.27 -10.97
CA LEU A 335 -12.41 17.73 -11.07
C LEU A 335 -12.39 18.22 -12.53
N CYS A 336 -11.51 17.64 -13.36
CA CYS A 336 -11.43 17.97 -14.78
C CYS A 336 -12.73 17.65 -15.53
N SER A 337 -13.45 16.61 -15.11
CA SER A 337 -14.76 16.27 -15.69
C SER A 337 -15.83 17.27 -15.26
N MET A 338 -15.82 17.70 -14.00
CA MET A 338 -16.72 18.75 -13.53
C MET A 338 -16.46 20.08 -14.23
N TYR A 339 -15.19 20.43 -14.52
CA TYR A 339 -14.86 21.61 -15.33
C TYR A 339 -15.44 21.54 -16.75
N GLU A 340 -15.38 20.39 -17.42
CA GLU A 340 -15.99 20.20 -18.75
C GLU A 340 -17.51 20.37 -18.72
N LEU A 341 -18.15 19.95 -17.62
CA LEU A 341 -19.59 20.08 -17.45
C LEU A 341 -20.01 21.50 -17.07
N ALA A 342 -19.21 22.21 -16.27
CA ALA A 342 -19.57 23.51 -15.71
C ALA A 342 -19.19 24.69 -16.61
N TYR A 343 -18.11 24.58 -17.38
CA TYR A 343 -17.50 25.72 -18.07
C TYR A 343 -17.36 25.52 -19.57
N VAL A 344 -17.73 26.54 -20.34
CA VAL A 344 -17.50 26.58 -21.80
C VAL A 344 -16.00 26.66 -22.13
N ASN A 345 -15.23 27.45 -21.37
CA ASN A 345 -13.79 27.62 -21.53
C ASN A 345 -12.98 26.70 -20.58
N HIS A 346 -13.40 25.45 -20.44
CA HIS A 346 -12.76 24.49 -19.53
C HIS A 346 -11.28 24.24 -19.85
N SER A 347 -10.82 24.51 -21.07
CA SER A 347 -9.42 24.33 -21.48
C SER A 347 -8.44 25.17 -20.67
N ASP A 348 -8.80 26.41 -20.33
CA ASP A 348 -7.86 27.32 -19.67
C ASP A 348 -7.74 27.03 -18.17
N ILE A 349 -8.86 26.67 -17.53
CA ILE A 349 -8.87 26.21 -16.13
C ILE A 349 -8.08 24.91 -15.99
N LYS A 350 -8.27 23.95 -16.92
CA LYS A 350 -7.48 22.71 -16.95
C LYS A 350 -5.99 22.95 -17.16
N LYS A 351 -5.60 23.93 -17.99
CA LYS A 351 -4.19 24.32 -18.15
C LYS A 351 -3.61 24.87 -16.85
N THR A 352 -4.34 25.74 -16.15
CA THR A 352 -3.91 26.27 -14.85
C THR A 352 -3.71 25.15 -13.83
N LEU A 353 -4.67 24.23 -13.72
CA LEU A 353 -4.54 23.06 -12.85
C LEU A 353 -3.34 22.19 -13.27
N SER A 354 -3.16 21.91 -14.56
CA SER A 354 -2.03 21.12 -15.05
C SER A 354 -0.67 21.76 -14.75
N ASN A 355 -0.57 23.09 -14.85
CA ASN A 355 0.65 23.82 -14.52
C ASN A 355 0.96 23.79 -13.03
N TRP A 356 -0.07 23.83 -12.18
CA TRP A 356 0.09 23.67 -10.73
C TRP A 356 0.54 22.24 -10.37
N ILE A 357 -0.12 21.22 -10.93
CA ILE A 357 0.25 19.82 -10.73
C ILE A 357 1.72 19.58 -11.13
N ALA A 358 2.16 20.11 -12.27
CA ALA A 358 3.54 19.94 -12.74
C ALA A 358 4.61 20.48 -11.76
N ARG A 359 4.25 21.36 -10.81
CA ARG A 359 5.15 21.91 -9.80
C ARG A 359 5.14 21.15 -8.48
N VAL A 360 4.03 20.52 -8.14
CA VAL A 360 3.78 19.93 -6.81
C VAL A 360 3.77 18.39 -6.85
N ALA A 361 3.47 17.80 -7.99
CA ALA A 361 3.30 16.36 -8.12
C ALA A 361 4.63 15.59 -8.04
N PRO A 362 4.62 14.38 -7.44
CA PRO A 362 5.77 13.48 -7.49
C PRO A 362 6.00 12.93 -8.91
N ASP A 363 7.16 12.29 -9.14
CA ASP A 363 7.55 11.81 -10.47
C ASP A 363 6.57 10.77 -11.06
N ASP A 364 5.83 10.03 -10.23
CA ASP A 364 4.89 8.97 -10.65
C ASP A 364 3.49 9.46 -11.03
N PHE A 365 3.19 10.75 -10.83
CA PHE A 365 1.85 11.28 -11.10
C PHE A 365 1.50 11.22 -12.60
N ASP A 366 0.34 10.66 -12.95
CA ASP A 366 -0.11 10.59 -14.35
C ASP A 366 -0.62 11.94 -14.86
N THR A 367 0.21 12.70 -15.56
CA THR A 367 -0.24 13.96 -16.18
C THR A 367 -1.26 13.76 -17.31
N SER A 368 -1.51 12.54 -17.78
CA SER A 368 -2.60 12.28 -18.75
C SER A 368 -3.99 12.44 -18.14
N CYS A 369 -4.12 12.40 -16.80
CA CYS A 369 -5.41 12.54 -16.11
C CYS A 369 -6.11 13.88 -16.39
N THR A 370 -5.38 14.95 -16.65
CA THR A 370 -5.93 16.28 -16.98
C THR A 370 -6.52 16.36 -18.39
N ARG A 371 -6.09 15.45 -19.29
CA ARG A 371 -6.49 15.39 -20.70
C ARG A 371 -7.66 14.44 -20.94
N LEU A 372 -7.93 13.54 -20.02
CA LEU A 372 -8.99 12.54 -20.15
C LEU A 372 -10.35 13.17 -19.78
N ALA A 373 -11.26 13.22 -20.74
CA ALA A 373 -12.67 13.53 -20.50
C ALA A 373 -13.37 12.31 -19.88
N LEU A 374 -14.35 12.53 -18.98
CA LEU A 374 -15.14 11.47 -18.35
C LEU A 374 -15.74 10.51 -19.39
N MET A 375 -16.17 11.04 -20.55
CA MET A 375 -16.74 10.26 -21.65
C MET A 375 -15.73 9.32 -22.33
N ALA A 376 -14.46 9.72 -22.46
CA ALA A 376 -13.43 8.86 -23.07
C ALA A 376 -13.03 7.71 -22.14
N LEU A 377 -13.08 7.92 -20.82
CA LEU A 377 -12.90 6.85 -19.82
C LEU A 377 -14.14 5.94 -19.73
N TRP A 378 -15.35 6.47 -19.87
CA TRP A 378 -16.57 5.68 -20.02
C TRP A 378 -16.52 4.80 -21.29
N ALA A 379 -16.11 5.34 -22.44
CA ALA A 379 -16.05 4.63 -23.72
C ALA A 379 -14.89 3.61 -23.83
N ARG A 380 -13.68 3.93 -23.34
CA ARG A 380 -12.56 2.97 -23.33
C ARG A 380 -12.73 1.84 -22.32
N ARG A 381 -13.55 2.03 -21.28
CA ARG A 381 -13.79 1.00 -20.25
C ARG A 381 -15.06 0.21 -20.48
N THR A 382 -16.05 0.73 -21.21
CA THR A 382 -17.23 -0.05 -21.63
C THR A 382 -16.92 -1.12 -22.67
N THR A 383 -15.84 -0.97 -23.44
CA THR A 383 -15.36 -2.01 -24.37
C THR A 383 -14.63 -3.17 -23.67
N THR A 384 -14.31 -3.06 -22.37
CA THR A 384 -13.72 -4.15 -21.57
C THR A 384 -14.47 -4.49 -20.27
N GLN A 385 -15.38 -3.64 -19.80
CA GLN A 385 -16.13 -3.82 -18.55
C GLN A 385 -17.52 -3.16 -18.63
N GLY A 386 -18.58 -3.97 -18.47
CA GLY A 386 -19.98 -3.56 -18.67
C GLY A 386 -20.54 -2.47 -17.73
N PRO A 387 -21.72 -1.93 -18.04
CA PRO A 387 -22.22 -0.63 -17.58
C PRO A 387 -22.51 -0.49 -16.07
N ILE A 388 -22.62 -1.60 -15.33
CA ILE A 388 -22.84 -1.58 -13.87
C ILE A 388 -21.50 -1.42 -13.10
N SER A 389 -20.35 -1.71 -13.71
CA SER A 389 -19.04 -1.53 -13.06
C SER A 389 -18.44 -0.13 -13.21
N CYS A 390 -19.06 0.76 -14.00
CA CYS A 390 -18.46 2.04 -14.39
C CYS A 390 -18.78 3.23 -13.47
N VAL A 391 -19.83 3.13 -12.65
CA VAL A 391 -20.18 4.14 -11.62
C VAL A 391 -19.85 3.66 -10.21
N GLU A 392 -19.74 2.34 -10.06
CA GLU A 392 -19.56 1.53 -8.84
C GLU A 392 -18.32 1.73 -7.95
N LEU A 393 -17.15 1.89 -8.60
CA LEU A 393 -15.95 1.17 -8.11
C LEU A 393 -14.62 1.89 -8.07
N ARG A 394 -14.66 3.21 -8.22
CA ARG A 394 -13.69 4.08 -7.53
C ARG A 394 -14.25 4.66 -6.22
N PHE A 395 -15.39 4.15 -5.79
CA PHE A 395 -15.98 4.38 -4.46
C PHE A 395 -15.45 3.43 -3.38
N ILE A 396 -14.59 2.47 -3.73
CA ILE A 396 -13.75 1.82 -2.71
C ILE A 396 -12.79 2.92 -2.24
N PRO A 397 -12.73 3.22 -0.92
CA PRO A 397 -11.67 4.04 -0.37
C PRO A 397 -10.36 3.52 -0.98
N THR A 398 -9.51 4.40 -1.50
CA THR A 398 -8.08 4.12 -1.43
C THR A 398 -7.88 3.52 -0.05
N ILE A 399 -7.51 2.23 0.02
CA ILE A 399 -7.26 1.56 1.28
C ILE A 399 -6.17 2.40 1.89
N SER A 400 -6.55 3.27 2.84
CA SER A 400 -5.59 3.97 3.64
C SER A 400 -4.70 2.88 4.22
N PRO A 401 -3.37 2.99 4.09
CA PRO A 401 -2.51 2.11 4.88
C PRO A 401 -2.95 2.27 6.35
N PRO A 402 -2.81 1.23 7.20
CA PRO A 402 -2.93 1.43 8.64
C PRO A 402 -2.08 2.63 8.99
N SER A 403 -2.68 3.60 9.67
CA SER A 403 -2.05 4.82 10.13
C SER A 403 -0.66 4.49 10.65
N ALA A 404 0.35 4.84 9.86
CA ALA A 404 1.59 5.26 10.46
C ALA A 404 1.19 6.50 11.23
N SER A 405 1.22 6.42 12.55
CA SER A 405 1.21 7.57 13.44
C SER A 405 2.44 8.43 13.11
N CYS A 406 2.36 9.18 12.01
CA CYS A 406 3.20 10.34 11.76
C CYS A 406 2.60 11.48 12.57
N THR A 407 2.82 11.45 13.88
CA THR A 407 2.81 12.67 14.68
C THR A 407 4.02 13.49 14.26
N HIS A 408 3.92 14.27 13.19
CA HIS A 408 4.78 15.43 13.02
C HIS A 408 3.98 16.61 12.49
N SER A 409 3.69 17.50 13.44
CA SER A 409 3.32 18.88 13.22
C SER A 409 4.28 19.55 12.24
N SER A 410 3.72 20.36 11.36
CA SER A 410 4.42 21.44 10.68
C SER A 410 5.30 22.24 11.66
N ALA A 411 6.62 22.09 11.60
CA ALA A 411 7.59 23.11 11.99
C ALA A 411 9.02 22.78 11.54
N THR A 412 9.61 23.77 10.90
CA THR A 412 11.00 23.99 10.50
C THR A 412 12.05 23.69 11.60
N VAL A 413 13.13 22.98 11.24
CA VAL A 413 14.54 23.04 11.73
C VAL A 413 14.84 22.88 13.25
N THR A 414 15.62 21.85 13.62
CA THR A 414 16.80 21.79 14.55
C THR A 414 16.85 20.54 15.48
N ALA A 415 17.96 19.78 15.36
CA ALA A 415 18.70 18.95 16.35
C ALA A 415 18.08 17.72 17.09
N PHE A 416 18.73 16.56 16.85
CA PHE A 416 19.28 15.56 17.80
C PHE A 416 18.59 15.34 19.18
N LYS A 417 18.03 14.14 19.44
CA LYS A 417 18.70 12.96 20.05
C LYS A 417 17.68 11.91 20.56
N SER A 418 18.01 10.64 20.27
CA SER A 418 17.76 9.40 21.04
C SER A 418 16.34 9.00 21.45
N TYR A 419 15.81 7.93 20.83
CA TYR A 419 15.35 6.68 21.45
C TYR A 419 15.22 5.61 20.33
N GLY A 420 15.91 4.46 20.47
CA GLY A 420 15.71 3.28 19.59
C GLY A 420 14.55 2.39 20.11
N PRO A 421 14.25 1.22 19.52
CA PRO A 421 14.92 0.49 18.42
C PRO A 421 14.04 0.30 17.17
N GLU A 422 14.59 0.45 15.97
CA GLU A 422 13.86 0.20 14.72
C GLU A 422 14.54 -0.88 13.87
N THR A 423 13.85 -2.00 13.75
CA THR A 423 14.13 -3.04 12.75
C THR A 423 13.94 -2.46 11.35
N SER A 424 14.97 -2.57 10.52
CA SER A 424 15.04 -2.10 9.13
C SER A 424 14.10 -2.89 8.21
N ASN A 425 12.83 -2.55 8.28
CA ASN A 425 11.84 -2.85 7.26
C ASN A 425 12.04 -1.86 6.10
N VAL A 426 12.36 -2.37 4.90
CA VAL A 426 12.03 -1.64 3.67
C VAL A 426 10.51 -1.72 3.52
N GLN A 427 9.82 -0.91 4.31
CA GLN A 427 8.43 -0.56 4.09
C GLN A 427 8.48 0.49 2.98
N VAL A 428 8.51 0.01 1.74
CA VAL A 428 8.28 0.86 0.59
C VAL A 428 6.95 1.56 0.87
N CYS A 429 6.95 2.88 0.84
CA CYS A 429 5.74 3.67 0.93
C CYS A 429 4.90 3.31 -0.30
N THR A 430 4.08 2.27 -0.18
CA THR A 430 3.09 1.87 -1.18
C THR A 430 1.95 2.87 -1.11
N ARG A 431 2.20 4.12 -1.52
CA ARG A 431 1.14 4.91 -2.15
C ARG A 431 0.65 4.05 -3.31
N SER A 432 -0.65 3.81 -3.31
CA SER A 432 -1.40 2.78 -4.04
C SER A 432 -0.88 2.36 -5.42
N PHE A 433 -1.05 1.09 -5.73
CA PHE A 433 -1.23 0.58 -7.11
C PHE A 433 -2.70 0.61 -7.49
#